data_AF-A0A1B1C3E4-F1
#
_entry.id   AF-A0A1B1C3E4-F1
#
_cell.length_a   1.000
_cell.length_b   1.000
_cell.length_c   1.000
_cell.angle_alpha   90.00
_cell.angle_beta   90.00
_cell.angle_gamma   90.00
#
_symmetry.space_group_name_H-M   'P 1'
#
loop_
_entity.id
_entity.type
_entity.pdbx_description
1 polymer ?
#
loop_
_entity_poly.entity_id
_entity_poly.type
_entity_poly.pdbx_seq_one_letter_code
_entity_poly.pdbx_strand_id
1 'polypeptide(L)'
;MFIIQGKALINGNPAKRNITVLESSTNTVVVRGQSVGQTGEWLVEVPDDYQGYIVIISDDYGKAMELNTEYQLGDVIIPDVWVSKRWICTTAGTTGEVEAEPWDDVLMAGSAVFTAVEIFEAEIFAPVKPKEVGAL
;
A
#
# COMPACT_ATOMS: atom_id res chain seq x y z
N MET A 1 -18.55 12.82 13.94
CA MET A 1 -17.56 12.34 12.95
C MET A 1 -16.19 12.90 13.31
N PHE A 2 -15.16 12.06 13.27
CA PHE A 2 -13.80 12.43 13.65
C PHE A 2 -12.80 12.22 12.52
N ILE A 3 -11.62 12.83 12.67
CA ILE A 3 -10.52 12.68 11.73
C ILE A 3 -9.34 11.99 12.41
N ILE A 4 -8.77 11.03 11.71
CA ILE A 4 -7.43 10.52 11.96
C ILE A 4 -6.56 10.92 10.76
N GLN A 5 -5.40 11.50 11.04
CA GLN A 5 -4.47 11.96 10.02
C GLN A 5 -3.03 11.70 10.45
N GLY A 6 -2.14 11.60 9.48
CA GLY A 6 -0.73 11.39 9.74
C GLY A 6 0.13 11.52 8.49
N LYS A 7 1.38 11.08 8.63
CA LYS A 7 2.32 10.92 7.52
C LYS A 7 2.83 9.49 7.48
N ALA A 8 2.86 8.90 6.30
CA ALA A 8 3.45 7.61 6.04
C ALA A 8 4.85 7.82 5.44
N LEU A 9 5.86 7.24 6.09
CA LEU A 9 7.26 7.41 5.73
C LEU A 9 7.90 6.03 5.47
N ILE A 10 8.87 5.98 4.57
CA ILE A 10 9.79 4.85 4.40
C ILE A 10 11.20 5.40 4.60
N ASN A 11 11.93 4.88 5.59
CA ASN A 11 13.27 5.36 5.95
C ASN A 11 13.33 6.89 6.15
N GLY A 12 12.29 7.46 6.78
CA GLY A 12 12.16 8.90 7.03
C GLY A 12 11.69 9.73 5.83
N ASN A 13 11.53 9.15 4.64
CA ASN A 13 11.06 9.84 3.45
C ASN A 13 9.55 9.61 3.22
N PRO A 14 8.79 10.63 2.80
CA PRO A 14 7.41 10.48 2.33
C PRO A 14 7.20 9.33 1.36
N ALA A 15 6.16 8.54 1.57
CA ALA A 15 5.82 7.42 0.70
C ALA A 15 4.31 7.22 0.55
N LYS A 16 3.91 6.65 -0.60
CA LYS A 16 2.56 6.15 -0.83
C LYS A 16 2.41 4.79 -0.14
N ARG A 17 1.49 4.70 0.80
CA ARG A 17 1.21 3.53 1.64
C ARG A 17 -0.30 3.34 1.76
N ASN A 18 -0.72 2.11 1.99
CA ASN A 18 -2.10 1.78 2.32
C ASN A 18 -2.35 2.10 3.80
N ILE A 19 -3.48 2.74 4.07
CA ILE A 19 -3.94 3.04 5.42
C ILE A 19 -5.19 2.19 5.67
N THR A 20 -5.15 1.35 6.70
CA THR A 20 -6.32 0.61 7.17
C THR A 20 -6.63 1.01 8.60
N VAL A 21 -7.85 1.48 8.84
CA VAL A 21 -8.32 1.80 10.19
C VAL A 21 -9.31 0.74 10.64
N LEU A 22 -9.07 0.19 11.81
CA LEU A 22 -9.94 -0.78 12.48
C LEU A 22 -10.55 -0.18 13.74
N GLU A 23 -11.74 -0.64 14.09
CA GLU A 23 -12.26 -0.46 15.44
C GLU A 23 -11.41 -1.26 16.42
N SER A 24 -10.95 -0.65 17.52
CA SER A 24 -10.03 -1.33 18.44
C SER A 24 -10.63 -2.50 19.21
N SER A 25 -11.95 -2.53 19.40
CA SER A 25 -12.59 -3.56 20.23
C SER A 25 -12.91 -4.84 19.46
N THR A 26 -13.31 -4.71 18.20
CA THR A 26 -13.71 -5.85 17.35
C THR A 26 -12.70 -6.16 16.24
N ASN A 27 -11.73 -5.28 15.99
CA ASN A 27 -10.85 -5.30 14.81
C ASN A 27 -11.61 -5.21 13.47
N THR A 28 -12.86 -4.72 13.49
CA THR A 28 -13.63 -4.52 12.26
C THR A 28 -13.03 -3.38 11.45
N VAL A 29 -12.89 -3.58 10.13
CA VAL A 29 -12.40 -2.53 9.22
C VAL A 29 -13.45 -1.42 9.15
N VAL A 30 -13.04 -0.21 9.54
CA VAL A 30 -13.87 1.00 9.48
C VAL A 30 -13.69 1.67 8.12
N VAL A 31 -12.44 1.91 7.73
CA VAL A 31 -12.11 2.63 6.49
C VAL A 31 -10.74 2.20 5.97
N ARG A 32 -10.58 2.28 4.65
CA ARG A 32 -9.30 2.14 3.97
C ARG A 32 -9.01 3.42 3.17
N GLY A 33 -7.75 3.81 3.12
CA GLY A 33 -7.27 4.96 2.37
C GLY A 33 -5.84 4.75 1.89
N GLN A 34 -5.26 5.78 1.30
CA GLN A 34 -3.86 5.79 0.88
C GLN A 34 -3.22 7.13 1.23
N SER A 35 -1.93 7.11 1.56
CA SER A 35 -1.14 8.35 1.65
C SER A 35 -0.72 8.87 0.28
N VAL A 36 -0.49 10.18 0.21
CA VAL A 36 0.03 10.84 -0.99
C VAL A 36 1.52 10.51 -1.14
N GLY A 37 1.93 10.07 -2.33
CA GLY A 37 3.32 9.63 -2.56
C GLY A 37 4.38 10.70 -2.30
N GLN A 38 4.14 11.96 -2.69
CA GLN A 38 5.14 13.02 -2.54
C GLN A 38 5.23 13.58 -1.12
N THR A 39 4.13 13.61 -0.36
CA THR A 39 4.08 14.26 0.97
C THR A 39 3.94 13.29 2.13
N GLY A 40 3.57 12.03 1.83
CA GLY A 40 3.27 10.98 2.79
C GLY A 40 1.96 11.25 3.54
N GLU A 41 1.28 12.37 3.27
CA GLU A 41 0.12 12.80 4.03
C GLU A 41 -1.09 11.90 3.75
N TRP A 42 -1.82 11.58 4.80
CA TRP A 42 -3.07 10.86 4.73
C TRP A 42 -4.04 11.38 5.78
N LEU A 43 -5.32 11.27 5.45
CA LEU A 43 -6.43 11.66 6.30
C LEU A 43 -7.59 10.71 6.02
N VAL A 44 -8.24 10.25 7.08
CA VAL A 44 -9.45 9.43 6.99
C VAL A 44 -10.49 9.92 7.99
N GLU A 45 -11.73 9.96 7.54
CA GLU A 45 -12.89 10.26 8.37
C GLU A 45 -13.38 8.95 9.01
N VAL A 46 -13.68 9.01 10.30
CA VAL A 46 -14.18 7.87 11.08
C VAL A 46 -15.40 8.28 11.90
N PRO A 47 -16.29 7.33 12.24
CA PRO A 47 -17.37 7.57 13.19
C PRO A 47 -16.89 8.11 14.56
N ASP A 48 -17.79 8.60 15.39
CA ASP A 48 -17.47 9.05 16.76
C ASP A 48 -18.00 8.12 17.85
N ASP A 49 -18.60 6.99 17.47
CA ASP A 49 -19.23 6.02 18.35
C ASP A 49 -18.28 4.92 18.87
N TYR A 50 -17.05 4.84 18.35
CA TYR A 50 -16.06 3.85 18.78
C TYR A 50 -15.14 4.35 19.91
N GLN A 51 -14.79 3.44 20.83
CA GLN A 51 -13.93 3.74 21.99
C GLN A 51 -12.45 3.97 21.61
N GLY A 52 -12.04 3.52 20.44
CA GLY A 52 -10.68 3.64 19.95
C GLY A 52 -10.49 3.02 18.56
N TYR A 53 -9.35 3.35 17.96
CA TYR A 53 -9.00 2.90 16.62
C TYR A 53 -7.61 2.28 16.59
N ILE A 54 -7.42 1.35 15.66
CA ILE A 54 -6.11 0.82 15.27
C ILE A 54 -5.84 1.31 13.86
N VAL A 55 -4.69 1.94 13.64
CA VAL A 55 -4.24 2.34 12.31
C VAL A 55 -3.10 1.43 11.88
N ILE A 56 -3.25 0.81 10.71
CA ILE A 56 -2.23 -0.01 10.07
C ILE A 56 -1.77 0.71 8.81
N ILE A 57 -0.47 0.96 8.69
CA ILE A 57 0.17 1.54 7.52
C ILE A 57 1.02 0.47 6.84
N SER A 58 0.58 -0.03 5.70
CA SER A 58 1.25 -1.13 4.97
C SER A 58 1.64 -0.71 3.56
N ASP A 59 2.57 -1.43 2.94
CA ASP A 59 2.83 -1.27 1.52
C ASP A 59 1.64 -1.76 0.67
N ASP A 60 1.61 -1.32 -0.59
CA ASP A 60 0.81 -1.98 -1.62
C ASP A 60 1.51 -3.26 -2.04
N TYR A 61 0.97 -4.39 -1.62
CA TYR A 61 1.57 -5.69 -1.91
C TYR A 61 1.37 -6.11 -3.37
N GLY A 62 0.58 -5.37 -4.17
CA GLY A 62 0.35 -5.70 -5.57
C GLY A 62 -0.49 -6.97 -5.77
N LYS A 63 -0.40 -7.55 -6.96
CA LYS A 63 -1.10 -8.78 -7.36
C LYS A 63 -0.14 -9.75 -8.01
N ALA A 64 -0.50 -11.03 -8.07
CA ALA A 64 0.22 -12.00 -8.89
C ALA A 64 0.31 -11.50 -10.34
N MET A 65 1.45 -11.74 -10.99
CA MET A 65 1.60 -11.39 -12.40
C MET A 65 0.75 -12.31 -13.29
N GLU A 66 0.03 -11.72 -14.24
CA GLU A 66 -0.71 -12.45 -15.25
C GLU A 66 -0.01 -12.33 -16.61
N LEU A 67 0.09 -13.42 -17.36
CA LEU A 67 0.65 -13.42 -18.72
C LEU A 67 -0.36 -12.84 -19.72
N ASN A 68 0.12 -12.30 -20.84
CA ASN A 68 -0.70 -11.70 -21.89
C ASN A 68 -1.62 -10.56 -21.38
N THR A 69 -1.17 -9.85 -20.35
CA THR A 69 -1.93 -8.80 -19.67
C THR A 69 -1.27 -7.45 -19.89
N GLU A 70 -2.07 -6.42 -20.15
CA GLU A 70 -1.59 -5.05 -20.28
C GLU A 70 -1.35 -4.44 -18.89
N TYR A 71 -0.14 -3.94 -18.67
CA TYR A 71 0.27 -3.26 -17.45
C TYR A 71 0.63 -1.80 -17.75
N GLN A 72 0.26 -0.92 -16.82
CA GLN A 72 0.52 0.51 -16.87
C GLN A 72 1.67 0.89 -15.92
N LEU A 73 2.26 2.07 -16.16
CA LEU A 73 3.30 2.63 -15.29
C LEU A 73 2.81 2.71 -13.84
N GLY A 74 3.56 2.10 -12.93
CA GLY A 74 3.26 2.08 -11.50
C GLY A 74 2.43 0.88 -11.03
N ASP A 75 1.96 0.01 -11.94
CA ASP A 75 1.33 -1.24 -11.52
C ASP A 75 2.32 -2.11 -10.75
N VAL A 76 1.84 -2.79 -9.71
CA VAL A 76 2.66 -3.58 -8.79
C VAL A 76 2.32 -5.06 -8.93
N ILE A 77 3.33 -5.86 -9.24
CA ILE A 77 3.23 -7.32 -9.28
C ILE A 77 4.09 -7.98 -8.20
N ILE A 78 3.72 -9.21 -7.85
CA ILE A 78 4.48 -10.10 -6.98
C ILE A 78 4.58 -11.49 -7.61
N PRO A 79 5.63 -12.24 -7.25
CA PRO A 79 5.70 -13.66 -7.56
C PRO A 79 4.72 -14.46 -6.70
N ASP A 80 4.37 -15.66 -7.16
CA ASP A 80 3.58 -16.63 -6.40
C ASP A 80 4.37 -17.20 -5.20
N VAL A 81 5.70 -17.24 -5.30
CA VAL A 81 6.58 -17.60 -4.18
C VAL A 81 6.83 -16.41 -3.25
N TRP A 82 6.82 -16.64 -1.93
CA TRP A 82 7.07 -15.56 -0.97
C TRP A 82 8.51 -15.02 -1.10
N VAL A 83 8.63 -13.70 -1.25
CA VAL A 83 9.89 -12.95 -1.24
C VAL A 83 9.69 -11.59 -0.55
N SER A 84 10.78 -10.92 -0.16
CA SER A 84 10.75 -9.58 0.45
C SER A 84 10.64 -8.42 -0.56
N LYS A 85 10.32 -8.72 -1.82
CA LYS A 85 10.31 -7.76 -2.93
C LYS A 85 8.99 -7.77 -3.68
N ARG A 86 8.64 -6.62 -4.25
CA ARG A 86 7.56 -6.43 -5.23
C ARG A 86 8.14 -5.76 -6.47
N TRP A 87 7.51 -5.94 -7.62
CA TRP A 87 7.99 -5.39 -8.89
C TRP A 87 7.04 -4.31 -9.37
N ILE A 88 7.57 -3.11 -9.61
CA ILE A 88 6.79 -1.97 -10.10
C ILE A 88 7.02 -1.84 -11.60
N CYS A 89 5.95 -1.73 -12.39
CA CYS A 89 6.04 -1.51 -13.82
C CYS A 89 6.65 -0.13 -14.10
N THR A 90 7.84 -0.14 -14.70
CA THR A 90 8.60 1.07 -15.10
C THR A 90 8.54 1.32 -16.61
N THR A 91 8.10 0.33 -17.39
CA THR A 91 7.73 0.49 -18.81
C THR A 91 6.41 -0.22 -19.06
N ALA A 92 5.36 0.55 -19.38
CA ALA A 92 4.05 0.01 -19.73
C ALA A 92 4.13 -0.87 -20.98
N GLY A 93 3.34 -1.94 -20.99
CA GLY A 93 3.37 -2.92 -22.08
C GLY A 93 2.47 -4.11 -21.78
N THR A 94 2.58 -5.13 -22.62
CA THR A 94 1.85 -6.40 -22.45
C THR A 94 2.85 -7.47 -22.04
N THR A 95 2.54 -8.17 -20.94
CA THR A 95 3.33 -9.31 -20.49
C THR A 95 3.29 -10.45 -21.50
N GLY A 96 4.39 -11.15 -21.66
CA GLY A 96 4.53 -12.30 -22.54
C GLY A 96 5.23 -13.43 -21.80
N GLU A 97 6.07 -14.21 -22.50
CA GLU A 97 6.97 -15.15 -21.82
C GLU A 97 7.80 -14.42 -20.75
N VAL A 98 8.00 -15.09 -19.62
CA VAL A 98 8.69 -14.58 -18.44
C VAL A 98 9.63 -15.66 -17.91
N GLU A 99 10.71 -15.25 -17.26
CA GLU A 99 11.58 -16.18 -16.54
C GLU A 99 10.88 -16.81 -15.33
N ALA A 100 11.38 -17.96 -14.88
CA ALA A 100 10.85 -18.65 -13.72
C ALA A 100 11.13 -17.84 -12.44
N GLU A 101 10.18 -17.85 -11.51
CA GLU A 101 10.33 -17.19 -10.23
C GLU A 101 11.40 -17.87 -9.33
N PRO A 102 12.00 -17.13 -8.38
CA PRO A 102 11.87 -15.68 -8.20
C PRO A 102 12.65 -14.90 -9.28
N TRP A 103 12.10 -13.76 -9.68
CA TRP A 103 12.69 -12.90 -10.70
C TRP A 103 13.91 -12.12 -10.19
N ASP A 104 14.74 -11.67 -11.13
CA ASP A 104 15.81 -10.72 -10.83
C ASP A 104 15.27 -9.30 -10.55
N ASP A 105 16.14 -8.37 -10.14
CA ASP A 105 15.77 -6.99 -9.80
C ASP A 105 15.15 -6.22 -10.98
N VAL A 106 15.39 -6.67 -12.21
CA VAL A 106 14.72 -6.17 -13.41
C VAL A 106 14.07 -7.33 -14.11
N LEU A 107 12.74 -7.31 -14.16
CA LEU A 107 11.94 -8.29 -14.87
C LEU A 107 11.52 -7.72 -16.21
N MET A 108 11.88 -8.42 -17.29
CA MET A 108 11.31 -8.20 -18.62
C MET A 108 10.29 -9.28 -18.91
N ALA A 109 9.04 -8.89 -19.11
CA ALA A 109 7.96 -9.80 -19.48
C ALA A 109 7.27 -9.25 -20.72
N GLY A 110 7.50 -9.86 -21.88
CA GLY A 110 7.04 -9.32 -23.16
C GLY A 110 7.60 -7.91 -23.43
N SER A 111 6.71 -6.92 -23.59
CA SER A 111 7.09 -5.51 -23.75
C SER A 111 7.05 -4.70 -22.46
N ALA A 112 6.55 -5.28 -21.36
CA ALA A 112 6.53 -4.64 -20.06
C ALA A 112 7.86 -4.85 -19.32
N VAL A 113 8.33 -3.80 -18.63
CA VAL A 113 9.52 -3.86 -17.78
C VAL A 113 9.12 -3.49 -16.35
N PHE A 114 9.59 -4.29 -15.40
CA PHE A 114 9.37 -4.06 -13.98
C PHE A 114 10.68 -3.99 -13.23
N THR A 115 10.70 -3.21 -12.15
CA THR A 115 11.85 -3.06 -11.28
C THR A 115 11.48 -3.45 -9.85
N ALA A 116 12.30 -4.28 -9.24
CA ALA A 116 12.11 -4.75 -7.88
C ALA A 116 12.28 -3.60 -6.88
N VAL A 117 11.42 -3.61 -5.86
CA VAL A 117 11.43 -2.71 -4.72
C VAL A 117 11.19 -3.54 -3.47
N GLU A 118 11.96 -3.28 -2.42
CA GLU A 118 11.77 -3.93 -1.12
C GLU A 118 10.37 -3.65 -0.57
N ILE A 119 9.83 -4.66 0.12
CA ILE A 119 8.60 -4.57 0.87
C ILE A 119 8.98 -4.22 2.30
N PHE A 120 8.51 -3.08 2.77
CA PHE A 120 8.82 -2.59 4.10
C PHE A 120 7.79 -3.09 5.11
N GLU A 121 8.24 -3.23 6.36
CA GLU A 121 7.38 -3.65 7.47
C GLU A 121 6.17 -2.73 7.62
N ALA A 122 5.06 -3.30 8.08
CA ALA A 122 3.86 -2.54 8.41
C ALA A 122 4.06 -1.81 9.74
N GLU A 123 3.56 -0.58 9.83
CA GLU A 123 3.52 0.15 11.08
C GLU A 123 2.10 0.07 11.67
N ILE A 124 2.01 -0.15 12.98
CA ILE A 124 0.75 -0.26 13.70
C ILE A 124 0.72 0.79 14.81
N PHE A 125 -0.31 1.62 14.82
CA PHE A 125 -0.57 2.61 15.86
C PHE A 125 -1.88 2.23 16.57
N ALA A 126 -1.81 1.93 17.87
CA ALA A 126 -2.98 1.49 18.63
C ALA A 126 -2.82 1.66 20.16
N PRO A 127 -3.92 1.95 20.90
CA PRO A 127 -5.15 2.58 20.39
C PRO A 127 -4.91 4.07 20.10
N VAL A 128 -5.45 4.56 18.99
CA VAL A 128 -5.42 5.98 18.64
C VAL A 128 -6.77 6.60 18.95
N LYS A 129 -6.75 7.72 19.70
CA LYS A 129 -7.94 8.55 19.90
C LYS A 129 -7.97 9.64 18.81
N PRO A 130 -9.03 9.72 18.00
CA PRO A 130 -9.11 10.67 16.90
C PRO A 130 -9.40 12.08 17.43
N LYS A 131 -9.20 13.09 16.58
CA LYS A 131 -9.50 14.48 16.94
C LYS A 131 -10.92 14.84 16.47
N GLU A 132 -11.67 15.50 17.35
CA GLU A 132 -12.96 16.08 17.00
C GLU A 132 -12.82 17.22 15.99
N VAL A 133 -13.63 17.18 14.94
CA VAL A 133 -13.75 18.27 13.98
C VAL A 133 -14.94 19.12 14.42
N GLY A 134 -14.69 20.35 14.90
CA GLY A 134 -15.77 21.27 15.24
C GLY A 134 -16.60 21.61 14.01
N ALA A 135 -17.93 21.66 14.16
CA ALA A 135 -18.83 22.11 13.10
C ALA A 135 -18.46 23.55 12.70
N LEU A 136 -18.21 23.77 11.40
CA LEU A 136 -18.08 25.10 10.80
C LEU A 136 -19.45 25.81 10.78
#